data_AF-A0A2V5V5U7-F1
#
_entry.id   AF-A0A2V5V5U7-F1
#
_cell.length_a   1.000
_cell.length_b   1.000
_cell.length_c   1.000
_cell.angle_alpha   90.00
_cell.angle_beta   90.00
_cell.angle_gamma   90.00
#
_symmetry.space_group_name_H-M   'P 1'
#
loop_
_entity.id
_entity.type
_entity.pdbx_description
1 polymer ?
#
loop_
_entity_poly.entity_id
_entity_poly.type
_entity_poly.pdbx_seq_one_letter_code
_entity_poly.pdbx_strand_id
1 'polypeptide(L)'
;MNRFRSRLPKLSELYDRFVTDDAQNFFRRFPARLRDENSATFGLYEQIERWLSYIPEPEWPYFTNKIKQTVFLCDLSRHRFWEQLHDVFNEALGVLTLRTNFGCEEVRLVPRKDSSTPDLAGQRGPLIHYLEVKTINHSQDERDSWYKEDKLKHTTLLPEALKNKIQSSYREAVSQLSAPDDAKTAKKIALLVFNPDYNFDPIDKPLEEPVRAYLIDIEKPSFEIICRIM
;
A
#
# COMPACT_ATOMS: atom_id res chain seq x y z
N MET A 1 6.96 23.22 18.93
CA MET A 1 5.60 22.86 18.42
C MET A 1 5.80 22.04 17.16
N ASN A 2 5.34 20.79 17.14
CA ASN A 2 5.57 19.86 16.03
C ASN A 2 4.84 20.33 14.76
N ARG A 3 5.56 21.00 13.84
CA ARG A 3 5.02 21.60 12.61
C ARG A 3 4.32 20.61 11.68
N PHE A 4 4.65 19.32 11.77
CA PHE A 4 3.94 18.29 11.00
C PHE A 4 2.45 18.20 11.35
N ARG A 5 2.04 18.64 12.55
CA ARG A 5 0.64 18.53 13.00
C ARG A 5 -0.37 19.30 12.14
N SER A 6 0.02 20.46 11.61
CA SER A 6 -0.86 21.25 10.75
C SER A 6 -0.92 20.71 9.31
N ARG A 7 0.11 20.01 8.86
CA ARG A 7 0.20 19.46 7.49
C ARG A 7 -0.32 18.03 7.40
N LEU A 8 -0.22 17.28 8.49
CA LEU A 8 -0.54 15.85 8.56
C LEU A 8 -1.56 15.56 9.68
N PRO A 9 -2.79 16.12 9.61
CA PRO A 9 -3.75 16.01 10.71
C PRO A 9 -4.18 14.58 11.05
N LYS A 10 -4.48 13.72 10.05
CA LYS A 10 -4.87 12.32 10.31
C LYS A 10 -3.70 11.51 10.85
N LEU A 11 -2.49 11.68 10.32
CA LEU A 11 -1.29 11.04 10.88
C LEU A 11 -0.97 11.54 12.29
N SER A 12 -1.27 12.80 12.61
CA SER A 12 -1.10 13.35 13.95
C SER A 12 -2.11 12.78 14.94
N GLU A 13 -3.36 12.59 14.51
CA GLU A 13 -4.37 11.87 15.29
C GLU A 13 -3.91 10.44 15.61
N LEU A 14 -3.39 9.71 14.61
CA LEU A 14 -2.85 8.36 14.80
C LEU A 14 -1.64 8.35 15.75
N TYR A 15 -0.74 9.33 15.61
CA TYR A 15 0.40 9.51 16.51
C TYR A 15 -0.07 9.71 17.95
N ASP A 16 -0.98 10.65 18.19
CA ASP A 16 -1.49 10.95 19.54
C ASP A 16 -2.18 9.75 20.17
N ARG A 17 -2.87 8.94 19.35
CA ARG A 17 -3.62 7.78 19.82
C ARG A 17 -2.74 6.57 20.14
N PHE A 18 -1.63 6.40 19.44
CA PHE A 18 -0.88 5.13 19.44
C PHE A 18 0.60 5.25 19.80
N VAL A 19 1.14 6.45 20.00
CA VAL A 19 2.54 6.61 20.41
C VAL A 19 2.76 6.03 21.82
N THR A 20 3.84 5.27 21.96
CA THR A 20 4.37 4.80 23.24
C THR A 20 5.90 4.87 23.23
N ASP A 21 6.53 4.66 24.38
CA ASP A 21 7.99 4.62 24.49
C ASP A 21 8.62 3.29 24.02
N ASP A 22 7.80 2.33 23.59
CA ASP A 22 8.25 1.03 23.12
C ASP A 22 9.13 1.16 21.87
N ALA A 23 10.27 0.47 21.86
CA ALA A 23 11.22 0.55 20.76
C ALA A 23 10.69 0.03 19.42
N GLN A 24 9.70 -0.87 19.45
CA GLN A 24 9.03 -1.42 18.28
C GLN A 24 7.80 -0.59 17.86
N ASN A 25 7.39 0.40 18.64
CA ASN A 25 6.31 1.28 18.23
C ASN A 25 6.76 2.19 17.08
N PHE A 26 6.05 2.13 15.95
CA PHE A 26 6.32 2.96 14.79
C PHE A 26 6.32 4.46 15.13
N PHE A 27 5.36 4.91 15.93
CA PHE A 27 5.16 6.32 16.22
C PHE A 27 6.21 6.92 17.17
N ARG A 28 6.96 6.09 17.93
CA ARG A 28 7.98 6.54 18.91
C ARG A 28 8.93 7.60 18.35
N ARG A 29 9.45 7.39 17.14
CA ARG A 29 10.42 8.31 16.49
C ARG A 29 9.81 9.18 15.40
N PHE A 30 8.48 9.20 15.27
CA PHE A 30 7.80 9.85 14.15
C PHE A 30 8.10 11.36 14.04
N PRO A 31 8.06 12.16 15.12
CA PRO A 31 8.44 13.58 15.03
C PRO A 31 9.89 13.80 14.57
N ALA A 32 10.80 12.92 14.96
CA ALA A 32 12.21 13.01 14.55
C ALA A 32 12.39 12.63 13.08
N ARG A 33 11.65 11.62 12.59
CA ARG A 33 11.63 11.22 11.17
C ARG A 33 11.08 12.32 10.25
N LEU A 34 10.16 13.13 10.76
CA LEU A 34 9.51 14.22 10.02
C LEU A 34 10.13 15.60 10.24
N ARG A 35 11.37 15.67 10.74
CA ARG A 35 12.01 16.95 11.09
C ARG A 35 12.27 17.82 9.86
N ASP A 36 12.67 17.20 8.75
CA ASP A 36 12.96 17.89 7.49
C ASP A 36 11.76 17.79 6.55
N GLU A 37 11.05 18.91 6.40
CA GLU A 37 9.85 19.03 5.55
C GLU A 37 10.14 18.91 4.06
N ASN A 38 11.41 19.03 3.64
CA ASN A 38 11.83 18.86 2.25
C ASN A 38 12.37 17.45 1.95
N SER A 39 12.41 16.57 2.96
CA SER A 39 12.90 15.21 2.78
C SER A 39 11.90 14.34 2.00
N ALA A 40 12.43 13.36 1.26
CA ALA A 40 11.61 12.34 0.60
C ALA A 40 10.70 11.60 1.61
N THR A 41 11.17 11.39 2.84
CA THR A 41 10.37 10.81 3.92
C THR A 41 9.16 11.66 4.26
N PHE A 42 9.31 12.99 4.38
CA PHE A 42 8.18 13.87 4.63
C PHE A 42 7.19 13.84 3.46
N GLY A 43 7.70 13.92 2.21
CA GLY A 43 6.87 13.83 1.01
C GLY A 43 6.07 12.53 0.90
N LEU A 44 6.64 11.40 1.34
CA LEU A 44 5.90 10.13 1.45
C LEU A 44 4.73 10.24 2.44
N TYR A 45 4.96 10.81 3.62
CA TYR A 45 3.90 10.94 4.61
C TYR A 45 2.84 11.99 4.24
N GLU A 46 3.17 13.00 3.43
CA GLU A 46 2.17 13.87 2.82
C GLU A 46 1.26 13.13 1.83
N GLN A 47 1.83 12.21 1.05
CA GLN A 47 1.02 11.35 0.18
C GLN A 47 0.11 10.45 1.01
N ILE A 48 0.64 9.80 2.06
CA ILE A 48 -0.16 8.97 2.95
C ILE A 48 -1.27 9.80 3.63
N GLU A 49 -0.98 11.00 4.11
CA GLU A 49 -1.99 11.91 4.69
C GLU A 49 -3.13 12.18 3.70
N ARG A 50 -2.80 12.46 2.43
CA ARG A 50 -3.80 12.63 1.38
C ARG A 50 -4.65 11.37 1.18
N TRP A 51 -4.07 10.18 1.29
CA TRP A 51 -4.85 8.94 1.18
C TRP A 51 -5.80 8.79 2.37
N LEU A 52 -5.30 9.03 3.58
CA LEU A 52 -6.07 8.96 4.82
C LEU A 52 -7.24 9.94 4.83
N SER A 53 -7.09 11.12 4.22
CA SER A 53 -8.16 12.13 4.15
C SER A 53 -9.37 11.69 3.31
N TYR A 54 -9.26 10.61 2.53
CA TYR A 54 -10.36 10.07 1.72
C TYR A 54 -11.15 8.96 2.43
N ILE A 55 -10.66 8.44 3.56
CA ILE A 55 -11.37 7.44 4.35
C ILE A 55 -12.66 8.06 4.90
N PRO A 56 -13.83 7.47 4.61
CA PRO A 56 -15.08 7.97 5.16
C PRO A 56 -15.08 7.92 6.69
N GLU A 57 -15.62 8.96 7.33
CA GLU A 57 -15.70 9.04 8.80
C GLU A 57 -16.32 7.79 9.46
N PRO A 58 -17.39 7.15 8.93
CA PRO A 58 -17.92 5.91 9.49
C PRO A 58 -16.94 4.72 9.47
N GLU A 59 -15.99 4.72 8.54
CA GLU A 59 -15.02 3.65 8.34
C GLU A 59 -13.71 3.89 9.14
N TRP A 60 -13.47 5.12 9.57
CA TRP A 60 -12.26 5.51 10.31
C TRP A 60 -12.03 4.69 11.59
N PRO A 61 -13.04 4.37 12.43
CA PRO A 61 -12.84 3.51 13.60
C PRO A 61 -12.31 2.11 13.24
N TYR A 62 -12.80 1.51 12.16
CA TYR A 62 -12.32 0.21 11.68
C TYR A 62 -10.89 0.32 11.16
N PHE A 63 -10.60 1.32 10.32
CA PHE A 63 -9.26 1.55 9.79
C PHE A 63 -8.23 1.78 10.91
N THR A 64 -8.54 2.65 11.87
CA THR A 64 -7.65 2.92 13.02
C THR A 64 -7.47 1.71 13.92
N ASN A 65 -8.43 0.78 13.99
CA ASN A 65 -8.24 -0.49 14.68
C ASN A 65 -7.20 -1.38 13.96
N LYS A 66 -7.17 -1.40 12.61
CA LYS A 66 -6.12 -2.10 11.86
C LYS A 66 -4.75 -1.49 12.12
N ILE A 67 -4.64 -0.16 12.14
CA ILE A 67 -3.41 0.56 12.52
C ILE A 67 -2.96 0.12 13.93
N LYS A 68 -3.87 0.13 14.92
CA LYS A 68 -3.56 -0.32 16.28
C LYS A 68 -2.94 -1.72 16.34
N GLN A 69 -3.41 -2.62 15.47
CA GLN A 69 -2.92 -4.00 15.41
C GLN A 69 -1.53 -4.12 14.77
N THR A 70 -1.09 -3.14 13.96
CA THR A 70 0.15 -3.21 13.18
C THR A 70 1.26 -2.28 13.65
N VAL A 71 0.98 -1.26 14.48
CA VAL A 71 1.98 -0.26 14.93
C VAL A 71 3.16 -0.82 15.74
N PHE A 72 3.04 -2.04 16.27
CA PHE A 72 4.10 -2.75 16.98
C PHE A 72 4.73 -3.90 16.17
N LEU A 73 4.22 -4.19 14.96
CA LEU A 73 4.68 -5.33 14.16
C LEU A 73 5.93 -4.96 13.37
N CYS A 74 7.06 -4.89 14.08
CA CYS A 74 8.37 -4.60 13.52
C CYS A 74 9.18 -5.89 13.35
N ASP A 75 9.31 -6.37 12.10
CA ASP A 75 10.12 -7.56 11.81
C ASP A 75 11.58 -7.17 11.53
N LEU A 76 12.33 -7.01 12.62
CA LEU A 76 13.77 -6.74 12.58
C LEU A 76 14.56 -7.95 12.06
N SER A 77 14.10 -9.18 12.34
CA SER A 77 14.82 -10.41 11.98
C SER A 77 14.99 -10.59 10.47
N ARG A 78 14.05 -10.05 9.69
CA ARG A 78 14.06 -10.08 8.22
C ARG A 78 14.19 -8.69 7.60
N HIS A 79 14.55 -7.67 8.39
CA HIS A 79 14.68 -6.29 7.94
C HIS A 79 13.42 -5.70 7.26
N ARG A 80 12.22 -6.24 7.58
CA ARG A 80 10.95 -5.78 6.99
C ARG A 80 10.32 -4.64 7.78
N PHE A 81 10.84 -4.36 8.97
CA PHE A 81 10.36 -3.29 9.85
C PHE A 81 8.83 -3.29 9.94
N TRP A 82 8.19 -2.14 9.73
CA TRP A 82 6.74 -1.93 9.82
C TRP A 82 6.02 -2.09 8.46
N GLU A 83 6.47 -2.98 7.58
CA GLU A 83 5.81 -3.23 6.29
C GLU A 83 4.30 -3.49 6.43
N GLN A 84 3.88 -4.23 7.46
CA GLN A 84 2.45 -4.50 7.70
C GLN A 84 1.63 -3.25 8.03
N LEU A 85 2.23 -2.25 8.68
CA LEU A 85 1.57 -0.96 8.90
C LEU A 85 1.43 -0.18 7.59
N HIS A 86 2.46 -0.25 6.73
CA HIS A 86 2.42 0.38 5.41
C HIS A 86 1.39 -0.31 4.49
N ASP A 87 1.20 -1.62 4.60
CA ASP A 87 0.10 -2.32 3.90
C ASP A 87 -1.26 -1.77 4.30
N VAL A 88 -1.48 -1.49 5.59
CA VAL A 88 -2.72 -0.83 6.05
C VAL A 88 -2.83 0.60 5.51
N PHE A 89 -1.74 1.37 5.43
CA PHE A 89 -1.78 2.69 4.77
C PHE A 89 -2.13 2.59 3.28
N ASN A 90 -1.68 1.55 2.59
CA ASN A 90 -2.00 1.33 1.18
C ASN A 90 -3.49 1.01 0.95
N GLU A 91 -4.21 0.50 1.93
CA GLU A 91 -5.68 0.38 1.83
C GLU A 91 -6.36 1.75 1.74
N ALA A 92 -5.81 2.78 2.39
CA ALA A 92 -6.29 4.16 2.22
C ALA A 92 -6.08 4.66 0.78
N LEU A 93 -5.00 4.25 0.11
CA LEU A 93 -4.80 4.50 -1.32
C LEU A 93 -5.88 3.78 -2.15
N GLY A 94 -6.29 2.58 -1.74
CA GLY A 94 -7.42 1.88 -2.35
C GLY A 94 -8.73 2.68 -2.23
N VAL A 95 -9.00 3.27 -1.06
CA VAL A 95 -10.16 4.16 -0.86
C VAL A 95 -10.09 5.37 -1.77
N LEU A 96 -8.94 6.06 -1.81
CA LEU A 96 -8.71 7.17 -2.73
C LEU A 96 -8.99 6.74 -4.17
N THR A 97 -8.44 5.60 -4.59
CA THR A 97 -8.58 5.06 -5.95
C THR A 97 -10.05 4.82 -6.32
N LEU A 98 -10.84 4.16 -5.46
CA LEU A 98 -12.27 3.95 -5.71
C LEU A 98 -13.04 5.27 -5.89
N ARG A 99 -12.72 6.28 -5.07
CA ARG A 99 -13.40 7.58 -5.12
C ARG A 99 -12.98 8.41 -6.33
N THR A 100 -11.69 8.51 -6.62
CA THR A 100 -11.19 9.43 -7.66
C THR A 100 -11.15 8.81 -9.05
N ASN A 101 -10.80 7.53 -9.18
CA ASN A 101 -10.62 6.89 -10.49
C ASN A 101 -11.92 6.24 -10.96
N PHE A 102 -12.68 5.65 -10.04
CA PHE A 102 -13.92 4.95 -10.36
C PHE A 102 -15.18 5.75 -10.07
N GLY A 103 -15.08 6.86 -9.32
CA GLY A 103 -16.20 7.71 -8.99
C GLY A 103 -17.17 7.08 -8.00
N CYS A 104 -16.67 6.22 -7.08
CA CYS A 104 -17.49 5.64 -6.04
C CYS A 104 -17.92 6.71 -5.03
N GLU A 105 -19.21 6.77 -4.77
CA GLU A 105 -19.85 7.71 -3.83
C GLU A 105 -19.76 7.19 -2.39
N GLU A 106 -19.96 5.88 -2.23
CA GLU A 106 -19.74 5.16 -0.98
C GLU A 106 -18.52 4.24 -1.12
N VAL A 107 -17.70 4.16 -0.08
CA VAL A 107 -16.61 3.18 0.04
C VAL A 107 -16.62 2.63 1.45
N ARG A 108 -16.46 1.31 1.57
CA ARG A 108 -16.42 0.58 2.83
C ARG A 108 -15.19 -0.29 2.88
N LEU A 109 -14.56 -0.36 4.05
CA LEU A 109 -13.57 -1.39 4.30
C LEU A 109 -14.29 -2.69 4.65
N VAL A 110 -13.91 -3.76 3.97
CA VAL A 110 -14.55 -5.06 4.15
C VAL A 110 -13.87 -5.78 5.32
N PRO A 111 -14.62 -6.18 6.37
CA PRO A 111 -14.06 -6.97 7.45
C PRO A 111 -13.57 -8.33 6.93
N ARG A 112 -12.32 -8.67 7.23
CA ARG A 112 -11.79 -10.00 6.93
C ARG A 112 -12.53 -11.04 7.76
N LYS A 113 -13.35 -11.86 7.12
CA LYS A 113 -13.96 -13.06 7.73
C LYS A 113 -13.08 -14.29 7.51
N ASP A 114 -12.35 -14.31 6.40
CA ASP A 114 -11.37 -15.32 5.98
C ASP A 114 -10.36 -14.71 4.98
N SER A 115 -9.45 -15.52 4.43
CA SER A 115 -8.42 -15.09 3.47
C SER A 115 -8.96 -14.75 2.08
N SER A 116 -10.28 -14.88 1.85
CA SER A 116 -10.86 -14.82 0.50
C SER A 116 -11.68 -13.56 0.28
N THR A 117 -11.79 -12.64 1.23
CA THR A 117 -12.54 -11.38 1.04
C THR A 117 -11.66 -10.28 0.44
N PRO A 118 -12.20 -9.43 -0.47
CA PRO A 118 -11.49 -8.24 -0.94
C PRO A 118 -11.34 -7.23 0.21
N ASP A 119 -10.33 -6.38 0.17
CA ASP A 119 -10.13 -5.36 1.21
C ASP A 119 -11.22 -4.26 1.21
N LEU A 120 -11.73 -3.88 0.03
CA LEU A 120 -12.64 -2.73 -0.14
C LEU A 120 -13.84 -3.05 -1.03
N ALA A 121 -14.96 -2.38 -0.73
CA ALA A 121 -16.14 -2.31 -1.58
C ALA A 121 -16.53 -0.85 -1.81
N GLY A 122 -16.76 -0.46 -3.06
CA GLY A 122 -17.23 0.86 -3.46
C GLY A 122 -18.53 0.77 -4.27
N GLN A 123 -19.33 1.84 -4.24
CA GLN A 123 -20.58 1.91 -4.99
C GLN A 123 -20.61 3.16 -5.88
N ARG A 124 -20.97 2.96 -7.15
CA ARG A 124 -21.28 4.02 -8.11
C ARG A 124 -22.64 3.74 -8.76
N GLY A 125 -23.67 4.45 -8.32
CA GLY A 125 -25.05 4.13 -8.69
C GLY A 125 -25.39 2.66 -8.33
N PRO A 126 -25.89 1.84 -9.28
CA PRO A 126 -26.17 0.43 -9.02
C PRO A 126 -24.95 -0.49 -9.09
N LEU A 127 -23.78 0.00 -9.53
CA LEU A 127 -22.61 -0.83 -9.77
C LEU A 127 -21.70 -0.90 -8.54
N ILE A 128 -21.45 -2.13 -8.08
CA ILE A 128 -20.47 -2.45 -7.04
C ILE A 128 -19.07 -2.56 -7.65
N HIS A 129 -18.09 -2.02 -6.94
CA HIS A 129 -16.67 -2.11 -7.23
C HIS A 129 -15.98 -2.82 -6.08
N TYR A 130 -15.32 -3.94 -6.34
CA TYR A 130 -14.42 -4.57 -5.38
C TYR A 130 -12.98 -4.21 -5.69
N LEU A 131 -12.21 -3.89 -4.65
CA LEU A 131 -10.80 -3.58 -4.77
C LEU A 131 -9.99 -4.35 -3.72
N GLU A 132 -8.93 -5.00 -4.18
CA GLU A 132 -7.94 -5.67 -3.33
C GLU A 132 -6.60 -4.97 -3.46
N VAL A 133 -5.94 -4.69 -2.34
CA VAL A 133 -4.64 -4.02 -2.33
C VAL A 133 -3.53 -5.05 -2.08
N LYS A 134 -2.54 -5.08 -2.96
CA LYS A 134 -1.34 -5.90 -2.79
C LYS A 134 -0.09 -5.06 -2.84
N THR A 135 0.67 -5.04 -1.75
CA THR A 135 1.99 -4.41 -1.73
C THR A 135 3.06 -5.40 -2.17
N ILE A 136 3.85 -4.99 -3.15
CA ILE A 136 5.01 -5.72 -3.65
C ILE A 136 6.25 -5.01 -3.09
N ASN A 137 6.65 -5.43 -1.89
CA ASN A 137 7.82 -4.88 -1.20
C ASN A 137 9.15 -5.31 -1.83
N HIS A 138 10.23 -4.65 -1.42
CA HIS A 138 11.61 -5.03 -1.73
C HIS A 138 11.88 -6.53 -1.47
N SER A 139 12.82 -7.08 -2.23
CA SER A 139 13.32 -8.44 -2.02
C SER A 139 14.08 -8.56 -0.69
N GLN A 140 14.29 -9.80 -0.24
CA GLN A 140 15.15 -10.01 0.94
C GLN A 140 16.60 -9.61 0.65
N ASP A 141 17.08 -9.92 -0.55
CA ASP A 141 18.45 -9.61 -0.98
C ASP A 141 18.71 -8.10 -0.96
N GLU A 142 17.77 -7.29 -1.45
CA GLU A 142 17.82 -5.83 -1.38
C GLU A 142 17.89 -5.34 0.07
N ARG A 143 17.00 -5.83 0.94
CA ARG A 143 16.99 -5.44 2.35
C ARG A 143 18.28 -5.82 3.08
N ASP A 144 18.84 -6.98 2.77
CA ASP A 144 20.09 -7.45 3.35
C ASP A 144 21.29 -6.64 2.83
N SER A 145 21.20 -6.10 1.60
CA SER A 145 22.25 -5.26 1.01
C SER A 145 22.39 -3.91 1.72
N TRP A 146 21.31 -3.35 2.31
CA TRP A 146 21.36 -2.07 3.03
C TRP A 146 22.32 -2.09 4.23
N TYR A 147 22.69 -3.28 4.70
CA TYR A 147 23.60 -3.52 5.82
C TYR A 147 24.96 -4.08 5.39
N LYS A 148 25.22 -4.15 4.08
CA LYS A 148 26.46 -4.63 3.48
C LYS A 148 27.02 -3.54 2.57
N GLU A 149 28.34 -3.46 2.43
CA GLU A 149 28.98 -2.54 1.47
C GLU A 149 28.94 -3.08 0.01
N ASP A 150 27.98 -3.95 -0.30
CA ASP A 150 27.91 -4.59 -1.60
C ASP A 150 27.24 -3.67 -2.62
N LYS A 151 27.95 -3.39 -3.71
CA LYS A 151 27.37 -2.70 -4.87
C LYS A 151 26.45 -3.66 -5.62
N LEU A 152 25.14 -3.45 -5.50
CA LEU A 152 24.16 -4.15 -6.31
C LEU A 152 24.37 -3.82 -7.80
N LYS A 153 24.25 -4.85 -8.65
CA LYS A 153 24.28 -4.66 -10.11
C LYS A 153 22.93 -4.15 -10.59
N HIS A 154 22.90 -3.00 -11.25
CA HIS A 154 21.67 -2.47 -11.82
C HIS A 154 21.21 -3.26 -13.05
N THR A 155 19.89 -3.40 -13.21
CA THR A 155 19.24 -4.00 -14.38
C THR A 155 18.08 -3.12 -14.85
N THR A 156 17.88 -3.05 -16.16
CA THR A 156 16.69 -2.41 -16.76
C THR A 156 15.63 -3.42 -17.19
N LEU A 157 15.91 -4.71 -17.03
CA LEU A 157 14.98 -5.78 -17.31
C LEU A 157 14.24 -6.15 -16.03
N LEU A 158 12.92 -6.33 -16.14
CA LEU A 158 12.09 -6.78 -15.04
C LEU A 158 12.56 -8.17 -14.58
N PRO A 159 13.10 -8.30 -13.35
CA PRO A 159 13.66 -9.57 -12.89
C PRO A 159 12.59 -10.66 -12.82
N GLU A 160 12.96 -11.90 -13.13
CA GLU A 160 12.00 -13.03 -13.15
C GLU A 160 11.41 -13.30 -11.76
N ALA A 161 12.20 -13.12 -10.70
CA ALA A 161 11.71 -13.21 -9.33
C ALA A 161 10.62 -12.16 -9.04
N LEU A 162 10.78 -10.93 -9.56
CA LEU A 162 9.78 -9.88 -9.43
C LEU A 162 8.52 -10.21 -10.24
N LYS A 163 8.65 -10.68 -11.49
CA LYS A 163 7.51 -11.16 -12.29
C LYS A 163 6.70 -12.22 -11.57
N ASN A 164 7.37 -13.23 -11.02
CA ASN A 164 6.72 -14.30 -10.25
C ASN A 164 5.98 -13.75 -9.03
N LYS A 165 6.56 -12.78 -8.32
CA LYS A 165 5.92 -12.12 -7.17
C LYS A 165 4.69 -11.31 -7.59
N ILE A 166 4.77 -10.55 -8.67
CA ILE A 166 3.64 -9.81 -9.26
C ILE A 166 2.52 -10.78 -9.61
N GLN A 167 2.84 -11.84 -10.37
CA GLN A 167 1.85 -12.79 -10.83
C GLN A 167 1.19 -13.54 -9.67
N SER A 168 1.96 -13.93 -8.66
CA SER A 168 1.42 -14.56 -7.44
C SER A 168 0.47 -13.63 -6.70
N SER A 169 0.88 -12.38 -6.47
CA SER A 169 0.07 -11.36 -5.78
C SER A 169 -1.22 -11.06 -6.54
N TYR A 170 -1.14 -10.95 -7.87
CA TYR A 170 -2.30 -10.72 -8.72
C TYR A 170 -3.25 -11.92 -8.73
N ARG A 171 -2.75 -13.15 -8.79
CA ARG A 171 -3.60 -14.35 -8.71
C ARG A 171 -4.34 -14.45 -7.37
N GLU A 172 -3.67 -14.10 -6.27
CA GLU A 172 -4.31 -14.03 -4.96
C GLU A 172 -5.42 -12.97 -4.95
N ALA A 173 -5.14 -11.77 -5.46
CA ALA A 173 -6.13 -10.71 -5.58
C ALA A 173 -7.34 -11.14 -6.43
N VAL A 174 -7.12 -11.82 -7.56
CA VAL A 174 -8.19 -12.38 -8.38
C VAL A 174 -9.05 -13.37 -7.59
N SER A 175 -8.44 -14.21 -6.76
CA SER A 175 -9.19 -15.13 -5.89
C SER A 175 -10.08 -14.38 -4.91
N GLN A 176 -9.55 -13.36 -4.24
CA GLN A 176 -10.29 -12.56 -3.25
C GLN A 176 -11.41 -11.75 -3.90
N LEU A 177 -11.13 -11.11 -5.03
CA LEU A 177 -12.09 -10.34 -5.82
C LEU A 177 -13.21 -11.20 -6.42
N SER A 178 -13.05 -12.53 -6.45
CA SER A 178 -14.05 -13.47 -6.97
C SER A 178 -14.93 -14.09 -5.88
N ALA A 179 -14.60 -13.89 -4.60
CA ALA A 179 -15.28 -14.56 -3.51
C ALA A 179 -16.67 -14.00 -3.16
N PRO A 180 -16.94 -12.68 -3.27
CA PRO A 180 -18.29 -12.17 -3.04
C PRO A 180 -19.31 -12.78 -4.01
N ASP A 181 -20.53 -13.05 -3.55
CA ASP A 181 -21.57 -13.72 -4.34
C ASP A 181 -21.95 -12.94 -5.62
N ASP A 182 -21.91 -11.60 -5.54
CA ASP A 182 -22.20 -10.65 -6.61
C ASP A 182 -20.96 -10.22 -7.42
N ALA A 183 -19.80 -10.85 -7.19
CA ALA A 183 -18.54 -10.56 -7.89
C ALA A 183 -18.61 -10.75 -9.41
N LYS A 184 -19.60 -11.53 -9.92
CA LYS A 184 -19.81 -11.72 -11.36
C LYS A 184 -20.32 -10.45 -12.05
N THR A 185 -21.06 -9.61 -11.33
CA THR A 185 -21.64 -8.36 -11.83
C THR A 185 -20.88 -7.12 -11.34
N ALA A 186 -20.01 -7.27 -10.35
CA ALA A 186 -19.16 -6.20 -9.85
C ALA A 186 -17.98 -5.90 -10.78
N LYS A 187 -17.52 -4.63 -10.76
CA LYS A 187 -16.21 -4.25 -11.26
C LYS A 187 -15.14 -4.73 -10.27
N LYS A 188 -14.08 -5.39 -10.74
CA LYS A 188 -13.03 -5.96 -9.87
C LYS A 188 -11.69 -5.35 -10.21
N ILE A 189 -11.00 -4.86 -9.19
CA ILE A 189 -9.79 -4.05 -9.32
C ILE A 189 -8.71 -4.62 -8.40
N ALA A 190 -7.56 -4.99 -8.96
CA ALA A 190 -6.36 -5.29 -8.20
C ALA A 190 -5.47 -4.04 -8.17
N LEU A 191 -5.29 -3.45 -6.99
CA LEU A 191 -4.36 -2.34 -6.78
C LEU A 191 -3.01 -2.89 -6.33
N LEU A 192 -2.01 -2.82 -7.20
CA LEU A 192 -0.64 -3.22 -6.89
C LEU A 192 0.19 -1.99 -6.50
N VAL A 193 0.75 -2.00 -5.29
CA VAL A 193 1.66 -0.94 -4.80
C VAL A 193 3.08 -1.49 -4.76
N PHE A 194 3.97 -0.92 -5.56
CA PHE A 194 5.35 -1.40 -5.72
C PHE A 194 6.32 -0.54 -4.93
N ASN A 195 7.15 -1.21 -4.12
CA ASN A 195 8.38 -0.67 -3.57
C ASN A 195 9.54 -1.47 -4.23
N PRO A 196 10.00 -1.06 -5.43
CA PRO A 196 10.95 -1.83 -6.23
C PRO A 196 12.35 -1.81 -5.63
N ASP A 197 13.11 -2.89 -5.83
CA ASP A 197 14.53 -2.95 -5.48
C ASP A 197 15.33 -1.81 -6.15
N TYR A 198 16.27 -1.18 -5.44
CA TYR A 198 17.12 -0.11 -5.99
C TYR A 198 17.98 -0.61 -7.17
N ASN A 199 18.27 -1.91 -7.21
CA ASN A 199 18.90 -2.53 -8.38
C ASN A 199 18.06 -2.44 -9.66
N PHE A 200 16.74 -2.36 -9.52
CA PHE A 200 15.77 -2.28 -10.60
C PHE A 200 15.30 -0.83 -10.83
N ASP A 201 15.37 0.04 -9.81
CA ASP A 201 15.05 1.47 -9.86
C ASP A 201 16.28 2.39 -9.97
N PRO A 202 16.97 2.48 -11.13
CA PRO A 202 17.98 3.50 -11.31
C PRO A 202 17.28 4.87 -11.44
N ILE A 203 17.77 5.85 -10.69
CA ILE A 203 17.33 7.26 -10.63
C ILE A 203 17.03 7.90 -12.01
N ASP A 204 17.61 7.35 -13.08
CA ASP A 204 17.60 7.92 -14.43
C ASP A 204 16.76 7.15 -15.47
N LYS A 205 16.00 6.09 -15.11
CA LYS A 205 15.13 5.38 -16.06
C LYS A 205 13.72 5.11 -15.51
N PRO A 206 12.65 5.44 -16.27
CA PRO A 206 11.30 5.17 -15.82
C PRO A 206 11.04 3.67 -15.76
N LEU A 207 10.87 3.16 -14.54
CA LEU A 207 10.42 1.79 -14.25
C LEU A 207 9.03 1.46 -14.78
N GLU A 208 8.27 2.50 -15.09
CA GLU A 208 6.87 2.43 -15.43
C GLU A 208 6.61 1.59 -16.69
N GLU A 209 7.41 1.75 -17.74
CA GLU A 209 7.20 1.02 -19.00
C GLU A 209 7.36 -0.50 -18.88
N PRO A 210 8.49 -1.06 -18.38
CA PRO A 210 8.67 -2.51 -18.30
C PRO A 210 7.67 -3.15 -17.32
N VAL A 211 7.30 -2.47 -16.24
CA VAL A 211 6.27 -2.96 -15.31
C VAL A 211 4.91 -2.95 -15.99
N ARG A 212 4.49 -1.83 -16.62
CA ARG A 212 3.19 -1.73 -17.30
C ARG A 212 3.06 -2.76 -18.43
N ALA A 213 4.10 -2.95 -19.24
CA ALA A 213 4.09 -3.95 -20.31
C ALA A 213 3.82 -5.36 -19.77
N TYR A 214 4.45 -5.74 -18.66
CA TYR A 214 4.20 -7.03 -18.02
C TYR A 214 2.81 -7.13 -17.40
N LEU A 215 2.30 -6.06 -16.79
CA LEU A 215 0.95 -6.04 -16.21
C LEU A 215 -0.13 -6.24 -17.28
N ILE A 216 0.03 -5.63 -18.46
CA ILE A 216 -0.88 -5.83 -19.61
C ILE A 216 -0.91 -7.30 -20.04
N ASP A 217 0.24 -7.99 -20.03
CA ASP A 217 0.34 -9.39 -20.44
C ASP A 217 -0.39 -10.35 -19.48
N ILE A 218 -0.41 -10.03 -18.18
CA ILE A 218 -1.04 -10.89 -17.16
C ILE A 218 -2.48 -10.49 -16.82
N GLU A 219 -2.92 -9.29 -17.19
CA GLU A 219 -4.25 -8.77 -16.87
C GLU A 219 -5.35 -9.68 -17.44
N LYS A 220 -6.42 -9.87 -16.64
CA LYS A 220 -7.56 -10.69 -17.06
C LYS A 220 -8.71 -9.76 -17.46
N PRO A 221 -9.51 -10.07 -18.51
CA PRO A 221 -10.56 -9.19 -19.02
C PRO A 221 -11.62 -8.70 -18.01
N SER A 222 -11.74 -9.33 -16.84
CA SER A 222 -12.69 -8.95 -15.78
C SER A 222 -12.03 -8.47 -14.48
N PHE A 223 -10.71 -8.32 -14.46
CA PHE A 223 -9.93 -7.93 -13.28
C PHE A 223 -8.92 -6.87 -13.72
N GLU A 224 -9.28 -5.61 -13.52
CA GLU A 224 -8.44 -4.48 -13.91
C GLU A 224 -7.27 -4.34 -12.93
N ILE A 225 -6.07 -4.06 -13.44
CA ILE A 225 -4.89 -3.80 -12.63
C ILE A 225 -4.64 -2.28 -12.58
N ILE A 226 -4.64 -1.73 -11.38
CA ILE A 226 -4.07 -0.39 -11.11
C ILE A 226 -2.71 -0.58 -10.47
N CYS A 227 -1.70 0.14 -10.96
CA CYS A 227 -0.34 0.07 -10.43
C CYS A 227 0.11 1.44 -9.91
N ARG A 228 0.67 1.44 -8.70
CA ARG A 228 1.38 2.58 -8.10
C ARG A 228 2.80 2.15 -7.78
N ILE A 229 3.78 2.79 -8.39
CA ILE A 229 5.20 2.67 -8.00
C ILE A 229 5.49 3.82 -7.01
N MET A 230 6.06 3.48 -5.85
CA MET A 230 6.30 4.38 -4.72
C MET A 230 7.66 5.06 -4.78
#